data_AF-S0FNS4-F1
#
_entry.id   AF-S0FNS4-F1
#
_cell.length_a   1.000
_cell.length_b   1.000
_cell.length_c   1.000
_cell.angle_alpha   90.00
_cell.angle_beta   90.00
_cell.angle_gamma   90.00
#
_symmetry.space_group_name_H-M   'P 1'
#
loop_
_entity.id
_entity.type
_entity.pdbx_description
1 polymer ?
#
loop_
_entity_poly.entity_id
_entity_poly.type
_entity_poly.pdbx_seq_one_letter_code
_entity_poly.pdbx_strand_id
1 'polypeptide(L)' 'MCGNLESFDRQLFECCIIMVSILLKQYKNKIIDITDFKCHTANKIRYIFENMECETNIEKKKNIENLLKECNTINSYN' A
#
# COMPACT_ATOMS: atom_id res chain seq x y z
N MET A 1 -16.84 -2.39 20.72
CA MET A 1 -17.39 -1.88 19.45
C MET A 1 -16.53 -2.44 18.33
N CYS A 2 -16.90 -3.59 17.77
CA CYS A 2 -16.23 -4.17 16.62
C CYS A 2 -16.98 -3.67 15.38
N GLY A 3 -16.50 -2.58 14.78
CA GLY A 3 -17.01 -2.10 13.52
C GLY A 3 -16.60 -3.06 12.41
N ASN A 4 -17.59 -3.74 11.83
CA ASN A 4 -17.59 -4.38 10.51
C ASN A 4 -16.24 -4.93 10.02
N LEU A 5 -15.91 -6.13 10.52
CA LEU A 5 -14.99 -7.07 9.90
C LEU A 5 -15.65 -7.68 8.64
N GLU A 6 -16.16 -6.85 7.73
CA GLU A 6 -16.66 -7.29 6.44
C GLU A 6 -15.45 -7.75 5.60
N SER A 7 -15.15 -9.04 5.78
CA SER A 7 -14.15 -9.88 5.12
C SER A 7 -12.83 -9.20 4.77
N PHE A 8 -11.87 -9.22 5.70
CA PHE A 8 -10.46 -9.14 5.31
C PHE A 8 -10.19 -10.19 4.23
N ASP A 9 -10.08 -9.73 2.99
CA ASP A 9 -9.69 -10.58 1.87
C ASP A 9 -8.16 -10.56 1.78
N ARG A 10 -7.57 -11.67 2.21
CA ARG A 10 -6.12 -11.85 2.20
C ARG A 10 -5.55 -11.73 0.78
N GLN A 11 -6.24 -12.25 -0.24
CA GLN A 11 -5.74 -12.20 -1.61
C GLN A 11 -5.77 -10.76 -2.12
N LEU A 12 -6.86 -10.04 -1.86
CA LEU A 12 -6.94 -8.61 -2.19
C LEU A 12 -5.84 -7.81 -1.49
N PHE A 13 -5.55 -8.13 -0.22
CA PHE A 13 -4.47 -7.52 0.54
C PHE A 13 -3.09 -7.74 -0.10
N GLU A 14 -2.74 -8.99 -0.41
CA GLU A 14 -1.50 -9.30 -1.14
C GLU A 14 -1.44 -8.57 -2.49
N CYS A 15 -2.54 -8.60 -3.24
CA CYS A 15 -2.63 -7.95 -4.55
C CYS A 15 -2.39 -6.44 -4.43
N CYS A 16 -2.95 -5.78 -3.42
CA CYS A 16 -2.71 -4.37 -3.15
C CYS A 16 -1.22 -4.11 -2.86
N ILE A 17 -0.56 -4.94 -2.04
CA ILE A 17 0.88 -4.79 -1.73
C ILE A 17 1.72 -4.92 -3.00
N ILE A 18 1.48 -5.95 -3.80
CA ILE A 18 2.21 -6.20 -5.05
C ILE A 18 1.99 -5.03 -6.02
N MET A 19 0.74 -4.58 -6.20
CA MET A 19 0.44 -3.46 -7.09
C MET A 19 1.11 -2.17 -6.65
N VAL A 20 1.09 -1.83 -5.35
CA VAL A 20 1.77 -0.64 -4.83
C VAL A 20 3.27 -0.74 -5.06
N SER A 21 3.89 -1.91 -4.87
CA SER A 21 5.30 -2.13 -5.15
C SER A 21 5.65 -1.93 -6.64
N ILE A 22 4.83 -2.45 -7.55
CA ILE A 22 5.00 -2.26 -9.01
C ILE A 22 4.87 -0.79 -9.39
N LEU A 23 3.83 -0.11 -8.90
CA LEU A 23 3.60 1.31 -9.19
C LEU A 23 4.73 2.18 -8.64
N LEU A 24 5.25 1.86 -7.45
CA LEU A 24 6.41 2.56 -6.88
C LEU A 24 7.66 2.39 -7.76
N LYS A 25 7.90 1.18 -8.27
CA LYS A 25 8.99 0.91 -9.20
C LYS A 25 8.81 1.67 -10.51
N GLN A 26 7.61 1.69 -11.08
CA GLN A 26 7.30 2.45 -12.30
C GLN A 26 7.53 3.95 -12.10
N TYR A 27 7.09 4.51 -10.98
CA TYR A 27 7.33 5.91 -10.62
C TYR A 27 8.83 6.21 -10.46
N LYS A 28 9.57 5.41 -9.70
CA LYS A 28 11.03 5.58 -9.53
C LYS A 28 11.79 5.48 -10.85
N ASN A 29 11.29 4.68 -11.78
CA ASN A 29 11.84 4.54 -13.13
C ASN A 29 11.32 5.59 -14.11
N LYS A 30 10.53 6.58 -13.66
CA LYS A 30 9.94 7.65 -14.47
C LYS A 30 9.07 7.16 -15.62
N ILE A 31 8.45 5.99 -15.46
CA ILE A 31 7.49 5.42 -16.43
C ILE A 31 6.13 6.09 -16.27
N ILE A 32 5.76 6.42 -15.04
CA ILE A 32 4.54 7.16 -14.68
C ILE A 32 4.93 8.39 -13.88
N ASP A 33 4.10 9.43 -13.94
CA ASP A 33 4.30 10.65 -13.16
C ASP A 33 3.70 10.54 -11.74
N ILE A 34 3.84 11.61 -10.96
CA ILE A 34 3.33 11.66 -9.59
C ILE A 34 1.79 11.66 -9.52
N THR A 35 1.13 12.20 -10.53
CA THR A 35 -0.34 12.23 -10.63
C THR A 35 -0.87 10.82 -10.84
N ASP A 36 -0.31 10.11 -11.82
CA ASP A 36 -0.63 8.71 -12.11
C ASP A 36 -0.37 7.82 -10.90
N PHE A 37 0.80 7.99 -10.26
CA PHE A 37 1.15 7.25 -9.05
C PHE A 37 0.13 7.48 -7.93
N LYS A 38 -0.22 8.73 -7.62
CA LYS A 38 -1.19 9.07 -6.57
C LYS A 38 -2.58 8.50 -6.87
N CYS A 39 -3.07 8.71 -8.10
CA CYS A 39 -4.38 8.23 -8.55
C CYS A 39 -4.50 6.70 -8.44
N HIS A 40 -3.45 5.96 -8.77
CA HIS A 40 -3.49 4.51 -8.77
C HIS A 40 -3.12 3.85 -7.43
N THR A 41 -2.48 4.57 -6.50
CA THR A 41 -2.04 4.00 -5.21
C THR A 41 -2.88 4.39 -4.01
N ALA A 42 -3.56 5.56 -4.01
CA ALA A 42 -4.22 6.10 -2.82
C ALA A 42 -5.16 5.09 -2.10
N ASN A 43 -6.12 4.52 -2.83
CA ASN A 43 -7.06 3.56 -2.25
C ASN A 43 -6.38 2.25 -1.82
N LYS A 44 -5.33 1.82 -2.52
CA LYS A 44 -4.59 0.58 -2.20
C LYS A 44 -3.77 0.78 -0.92
N ILE A 45 -3.09 1.91 -0.79
CA ILE A 45 -2.34 2.29 0.41
C ILE A 45 -3.28 2.35 1.62
N ARG A 46 -4.44 3.00 1.48
CA ARG A 46 -5.44 3.06 2.55
C ARG A 46 -5.91 1.67 2.97
N TYR A 47 -6.27 0.82 2.01
CA TYR A 47 -6.71 -0.55 2.29
C TYR A 47 -5.63 -1.37 3.01
N ILE A 48 -4.36 -1.25 2.59
CA ILE A 48 -3.24 -1.93 3.25
C ILE A 48 -3.10 -1.44 4.70
N PHE A 49 -3.17 -0.12 4.92
CA PHE A 49 -3.03 0.46 6.25
C PHE A 49 -4.15 0.01 7.21
N GLU A 50 -5.40 0.03 6.75
CA GLU A 50 -6.58 -0.38 7.52
C GLU A 50 -6.55 -1.86 7.91
N ASN A 51 -5.90 -2.71 7.12
CA ASN A 51 -5.85 -4.16 7.33
C ASN A 51 -4.50 -4.67 7.86
N MET A 52 -3.59 -3.76 8.23
CA MET A 52 -2.22 -4.12 8.60
C MET A 52 -2.14 -4.95 9.90
N GLU A 53 -3.16 -4.85 10.75
CA GLU A 53 -3.29 -5.64 11.98
C GLU A 53 -3.58 -7.12 11.71
N CYS A 54 -4.11 -7.45 10.52
CA CYS A 54 -4.42 -8.83 10.13
C CYS A 54 -3.19 -9.62 9.67
N GLU A 55 -2.05 -8.96 9.38
CA GLU A 55 -0.80 -9.64 9.03
C GLU A 55 -0.02 -10.03 10.30
N THR A 56 0.06 -11.33 10.54
CA THR A 56 0.72 -11.90 11.73
C THR A 56 2.22 -12.13 11.53
N ASN A 57 2.70 -12.17 10.29
CA ASN A 57 4.13 -12.29 10.02
C ASN A 57 4.83 -10.93 10.23
N ILE A 58 5.63 -10.85 11.30
CA ILE A 58 6.33 -9.64 11.73
C ILE A 58 7.29 -9.11 10.65
N GLU A 59 8.04 -9.99 10.00
CA GLU A 59 9.00 -9.59 8.96
C GLU A 59 8.27 -8.98 7.77
N LYS A 60 7.19 -9.64 7.34
CA LYS A 60 6.35 -9.15 6.25
C LYS A 60 5.67 -7.84 6.59
N LYS A 61 5.14 -7.70 7.80
CA LYS A 61 4.57 -6.45 8.31
C LYS A 61 5.57 -5.30 8.26
N LYS A 62 6.81 -5.53 8.69
CA LYS A 62 7.89 -4.55 8.60
C LYS A 62 8.21 -4.16 7.15
N ASN A 63 8.21 -5.12 6.23
CA ASN A 63 8.43 -4.84 4.80
C ASN A 63 7.30 -3.98 4.21
N ILE A 64 6.04 -4.24 4.60
CA ILE A 64 4.89 -3.45 4.17
C ILE A 64 4.95 -2.04 4.76
N GLU A 65 5.31 -1.89 6.04
CA GLU A 65 5.51 -0.58 6.67
C GLU A 65 6.58 0.25 5.95
N ASN A 66 7.69 -0.37 5.55
CA ASN A 66 8.74 0.30 4.77
C ASN A 66 8.22 0.75 3.40
N LEU A 67 7.48 -0.12 2.69
CA LEU A 67 6.83 0.23 1.43
C LEU A 67 5.89 1.44 1.59
N LEU A 68 5.06 1.45 2.62
CA LEU A 68 4.13 2.55 2.90
C LEU A 68 4.86 3.84 3.27
N LYS A 69 5.94 3.78 4.04
CA LYS A 69 6.78 4.96 4.37
C LYS A 69 7.40 5.58 3.11
N GLU A 70 7.90 4.75 2.20
CA GLU A 70 8.43 5.24 0.93
C GLU A 70 7.34 5.92 0.08
N CYS A 71 6.16 5.30 -0.01
CA CYS A 71 5.02 5.90 -0.72
C CYS A 71 4.54 7.22 -0.08
N ASN A 72 4.47 7.27 1.24
CA ASN A 72 4.08 8.48 1.98
C ASN A 72 5.08 9.61 1.81
N THR A 73 6.37 9.30 1.78
CA THR A 73 7.42 10.29 1.52
C THR A 73 7.17 10.96 0.16
N ILE A 74 6.90 10.17 -0.88
CA ILE A 74 6.57 10.69 -2.22
C ILE A 74 5.27 11.51 -2.20
N ASN A 75 4.27 11.06 -1.46
CA ASN A 75 2.98 11.74 -1.38
C ASN A 75 3.03 13.07 -0.64
N SER A 76 3.89 13.20 0.38
CA SER A 76 4.08 14.40 1.21
C SER A 76 4.96 15.48 0.56
N TYR A 77 5.76 15.16 -0.46
CA TYR A 77 6.43 16.18 -1.27
C TYR A 77 5.44 16.70 -2.33
N ASN A 78 4.61 17.66 -1.94
CA ASN A 78 3.96 18.69 -2.77
C ASN A 78 3.39 19.79 -1.87
#